data_AF-A0A9P0YTC5-F1
#
_entry.id   AF-A0A9P0YTC5-F1
#
_cell.length_a   1.000
_cell.length_b   1.000
_cell.length_c   1.000
_cell.angle_alpha   90.00
_cell.angle_beta   90.00
_cell.angle_gamma   90.00
#
_symmetry.space_group_name_H-M   'P 1'
#
loop_
_entity.id
_entity.type
_entity.pdbx_description
1 polymer ?
#
loop_
_entity_poly.entity_id
_entity_poly.type
_entity_poly.pdbx_seq_one_letter_code
_entity_poly.pdbx_strand_id
1 'polypeptide(L)'
;MKQYDNYIINSAEIDTCEKLCNALIYFNNATETFIHVYKSTSSQFIREVVNFTGFFSNFQNADYASDFASFMKEKFLKYYSHIPHIYGIAFVLDPRFRFGSLE
;
A
#
# COMPACT_ATOMS: atom_id res chain seq x y z
N MET A 1 -36.15 -8.77 -17.09
CA MET A 1 -35.06 -9.77 -17.14
C MET A 1 -33.92 -9.10 -17.90
N LYS A 2 -32.92 -8.54 -17.19
CA LYS A 2 -31.81 -7.81 -17.84
C LYS A 2 -30.95 -8.84 -18.57
N GLN A 3 -30.78 -8.68 -19.89
CA GLN A 3 -29.79 -9.41 -20.67
C GLN A 3 -28.42 -9.08 -20.07
N TYR A 4 -27.78 -10.08 -19.49
CA TYR A 4 -26.35 -10.01 -19.22
C TYR A 4 -25.68 -10.29 -20.54
N ASP A 5 -25.31 -9.22 -21.26
CA ASP A 5 -24.43 -9.33 -22.41
C ASP A 5 -23.19 -10.12 -21.98
N ASN A 6 -22.80 -11.10 -22.79
CA ASN A 6 -21.62 -11.93 -22.55
C ASN A 6 -20.37 -11.03 -22.49
N TYR A 7 -20.01 -10.57 -21.29
CA TYR A 7 -18.74 -9.90 -21.04
C TYR A 7 -17.63 -10.93 -21.21
N ILE A 8 -17.03 -10.95 -22.40
CA ILE A 8 -15.78 -11.68 -22.64
C ILE A 8 -14.70 -10.84 -21.96
N ILE A 9 -14.28 -11.29 -20.77
CA ILE A 9 -13.20 -10.64 -20.02
C ILE A 9 -11.95 -10.67 -20.89
N ASN A 10 -11.45 -9.50 -21.27
CA ASN A 10 -10.24 -9.38 -22.07
C ASN A 10 -9.00 -9.59 -21.18
N SER A 11 -7.92 -10.12 -21.76
CA SER A 11 -6.61 -10.30 -21.11
C SER A 11 -6.10 -9.04 -20.36
N ALA A 12 -6.36 -7.84 -20.88
CA ALA A 12 -6.00 -6.58 -20.23
C ALA A 12 -6.81 -6.30 -18.93
N GLU A 13 -8.08 -6.73 -18.89
CA GLU A 13 -8.92 -6.59 -17.69
C GLU A 13 -8.47 -7.58 -16.60
N ILE A 14 -8.02 -8.78 -17.00
CA ILE A 14 -7.43 -9.77 -16.08
C ILE A 14 -6.14 -9.23 -15.47
N ASP A 15 -5.21 -8.71 -16.29
CA ASP A 15 -3.95 -8.11 -15.81
C ASP A 15 -4.21 -6.94 -14.84
N THR A 16 -5.24 -6.13 -15.12
CA THR A 16 -5.67 -5.06 -14.22
C THR A 16 -6.19 -5.61 -12.89
N CYS A 17 -7.02 -6.65 -12.92
CA CYS A 17 -7.54 -7.29 -11.72
C CYS A 17 -6.41 -7.92 -10.88
N GLU A 18 -5.43 -8.56 -11.51
CA GLU A 18 -4.26 -9.12 -10.81
C GLU A 18 -3.44 -8.03 -10.12
N LYS A 19 -3.17 -6.92 -10.82
CA LYS A 19 -2.49 -5.76 -10.22
C LYS A 19 -3.27 -5.20 -9.03
N LEU A 20 -4.60 -5.10 -9.13
CA LEU A 20 -5.45 -4.64 -8.03
C LEU A 20 -5.44 -5.60 -6.84
N CYS A 21 -5.52 -6.91 -7.08
CA CYS A 21 -5.39 -7.92 -6.04
C CYS A 21 -4.03 -7.83 -5.34
N ASN A 22 -2.94 -7.65 -6.10
CA ASN A 22 -1.60 -7.45 -5.54
C ASN A 22 -1.52 -6.19 -4.66
N ALA A 23 -2.21 -5.12 -5.05
CA ALA A 23 -2.36 -3.92 -4.23
C ALA A 23 -3.00 -4.25 -2.88
N LEU A 24 -4.14 -4.93 -2.91
CA LEU A 24 -4.91 -5.27 -1.71
C LEU A 24 -4.14 -6.22 -0.79
N ILE A 25 -3.36 -7.15 -1.35
CA ILE A 25 -2.47 -8.01 -0.59
C ILE A 25 -1.44 -7.17 0.17
N TYR A 26 -0.84 -6.16 -0.46
CA TYR A 26 0.09 -5.27 0.21
C TYR A 26 -0.56 -4.51 1.38
N PHE A 27 -1.79 -4.01 1.19
CA PHE A 27 -2.58 -3.40 2.28
C PHE A 27 -2.90 -4.38 3.42
N ASN A 28 -3.25 -5.63 3.09
CA ASN A 28 -3.51 -6.65 4.09
C ASN A 28 -2.26 -6.96 4.91
N ASN A 29 -1.11 -7.15 4.26
CA ASN A 29 0.16 -7.46 4.92
C ASN A 29 0.62 -6.31 5.84
N ALA A 30 0.44 -5.05 5.40
CA ALA A 30 0.71 -3.89 6.25
C ALA A 30 -0.24 -3.87 7.46
N THR A 31 -1.52 -4.18 7.26
CA THR A 31 -2.51 -4.27 8.34
C THR A 31 -2.10 -5.33 9.36
N GLU A 32 -1.77 -6.54 8.91
CA GLU A 32 -1.27 -7.64 9.76
C GLU A 32 -0.02 -7.22 10.55
N THR A 33 0.85 -6.42 9.96
CA THR A 33 2.01 -5.85 10.67
C THR A 33 1.59 -4.94 11.82
N PHE A 34 0.51 -4.17 11.66
CA PHE A 34 0.03 -3.22 12.67
C PHE A 34 -0.92 -3.79 13.73
N ILE A 35 -1.58 -4.93 13.48
CA ILE A 35 -2.56 -5.48 14.44
C ILE A 35 -1.92 -6.01 15.73
N HIS A 36 -0.61 -6.20 15.75
CA HIS A 36 0.08 -6.80 16.90
C HIS A 36 0.14 -5.84 18.10
N VAL A 37 -0.45 -6.27 19.22
CA VAL A 37 -0.49 -5.48 20.48
C VAL A 37 0.77 -5.69 21.33
N TYR A 38 1.45 -6.83 21.17
CA TYR A 38 2.59 -7.23 22.01
C TYR A 38 3.97 -6.92 21.39
N LYS A 39 4.00 -6.31 20.20
CA LYS A 39 5.22 -5.92 19.50
C LYS A 39 5.15 -4.44 19.19
N SER A 40 6.27 -3.74 19.24
CA SER A 40 6.32 -2.34 18.81
C SER A 40 6.09 -2.27 17.29
N THR A 41 4.93 -1.77 16.90
CA THR A 41 4.50 -1.54 15.51
C THR A 41 4.67 -0.08 15.09
N SER A 42 4.77 0.85 16.04
CA SER A 42 4.92 2.29 15.79
C SER A 42 6.19 2.61 14.99
N SER A 43 7.29 1.92 15.28
CA SER A 43 8.53 2.10 14.52
C SER A 43 8.43 1.56 13.09
N GLN A 44 7.59 0.56 12.83
CA GLN A 44 7.39 -0.03 11.50
C GLN A 44 6.53 0.88 10.60
N PHE A 45 5.75 1.78 11.21
CA PHE A 45 4.79 2.64 10.52
C PHE A 45 5.41 3.42 9.36
N ILE A 46 6.53 4.10 9.61
CA ILE A 46 7.18 4.91 8.57
C ILE A 46 7.64 4.04 7.40
N ARG A 47 8.22 2.86 7.67
CA ARG A 47 8.64 1.94 6.60
C ARG A 47 7.45 1.56 5.72
N GLU A 48 6.34 1.13 6.31
CA GLU A 48 5.18 0.70 5.53
C GLU A 48 4.59 1.85 4.72
N VAL A 49 4.46 3.05 5.31
CA VAL A 49 3.97 4.25 4.60
C VAL A 49 4.87 4.61 3.42
N VAL A 50 6.20 4.54 3.57
CA VAL A 50 7.14 4.77 2.47
C VAL A 50 6.97 3.72 1.37
N ASN A 51 6.87 2.44 1.71
CA ASN A 51 6.67 1.38 0.74
C ASN A 51 5.36 1.56 -0.07
N PHE A 52 4.29 2.05 0.56
CA PHE A 52 3.04 2.39 -0.14
C PHE A 52 3.25 3.48 -1.20
N THR A 53 4.14 4.46 -0.97
CA THR A 53 4.41 5.50 -1.97
C THR A 53 5.05 4.94 -3.25
N GLY A 54 5.96 3.98 -3.11
CA GLY A 54 6.58 3.27 -4.25
C GLY A 54 5.58 2.40 -5.02
N PHE A 55 4.54 1.91 -4.34
CA PHE A 55 3.45 1.19 -4.99
C PHE A 55 2.62 2.12 -5.91
N PHE A 56 2.27 3.33 -5.46
CA PHE A 56 1.48 4.27 -6.28
C PHE A 56 2.22 4.75 -7.54
N SER A 57 3.56 4.87 -7.51
CA SER A 57 4.32 5.21 -8.71
C SER A 57 4.27 4.13 -9.79
N ASN A 58 4.12 2.86 -9.42
CA ASN A 58 4.02 1.75 -10.37
C ASN A 58 2.62 1.63 -10.98
N PHE A 59 1.58 2.05 -10.24
CA PHE A 59 0.18 1.90 -10.65
C PHE A 59 -0.35 3.02 -11.55
N GLN A 60 0.26 4.21 -11.52
CA GLN A 60 -0.16 5.35 -12.34
C GLN A 60 0.05 5.14 -13.86
N ASN A 61 0.87 4.16 -14.26
CA ASN A 61 1.20 3.91 -15.67
C ASN A 61 0.21 2.97 -16.39
N ALA A 62 -0.85 2.50 -15.72
CA ALA A 62 -1.85 1.60 -16.30
C ALA A 62 -3.14 2.35 -16.64
N ASP A 63 -3.48 2.45 -17.93
CA ASP A 63 -4.59 3.27 -18.45
C ASP A 63 -5.95 2.99 -17.78
N TYR A 64 -6.28 1.71 -17.55
CA TYR A 64 -7.57 1.29 -16.99
C TYR A 64 -7.67 1.36 -15.45
N ALA A 65 -6.53 1.44 -14.76
CA ALA A 65 -6.48 1.50 -13.30
C ALA A 65 -6.28 2.93 -12.77
N SER A 66 -6.12 3.91 -13.67
CA SER A 66 -5.71 5.27 -13.35
C SER A 66 -6.68 5.98 -12.40
N ASP A 67 -7.99 5.84 -12.59
CA ASP A 67 -9.01 6.47 -11.73
C ASP A 67 -9.03 5.87 -10.32
N PHE A 68 -9.00 4.53 -10.22
CA PHE A 68 -8.96 3.86 -8.93
C PHE A 68 -7.67 4.16 -8.18
N ALA A 69 -6.53 4.09 -8.87
CA ALA A 69 -5.22 4.40 -8.31
C ALA A 69 -5.15 5.85 -7.83
N SER A 70 -5.73 6.79 -8.59
CA SER A 70 -5.80 8.20 -8.23
C SER A 70 -6.64 8.42 -6.97
N PHE A 71 -7.81 7.78 -6.87
CA PHE A 71 -8.66 7.87 -5.67
C PHE A 71 -7.98 7.26 -4.43
N MET A 72 -7.31 6.12 -4.59
CA MET A 72 -6.56 5.48 -3.51
C MET A 72 -5.37 6.35 -3.07
N LYS A 73 -4.67 6.97 -4.02
CA LYS A 73 -3.56 7.90 -3.75
C LYS A 73 -4.06 9.15 -3.02
N GLU A 74 -5.18 9.72 -3.43
CA GLU A 74 -5.78 10.88 -2.77
C GLU A 74 -6.14 10.55 -1.31
N LYS A 75 -6.83 9.42 -1.08
CA LYS A 75 -7.12 8.95 0.29
C LYS A 75 -5.85 8.73 1.09
N PHE A 76 -4.85 8.07 0.50
CA PHE A 76 -3.58 7.83 1.16
C PHE A 76 -2.92 9.15 1.60
N LEU A 77 -2.80 10.13 0.70
CA LEU A 77 -2.23 11.43 1.03
C LEU A 77 -3.07 12.18 2.08
N LYS A 78 -4.41 12.08 2.01
CA LYS A 78 -5.29 12.69 3.01
C LYS A 78 -5.01 12.18 4.43
N TYR A 79 -4.81 10.88 4.60
CA TYR A 79 -4.57 10.28 5.92
C TYR A 79 -3.11 10.29 6.36
N TYR A 80 -2.16 10.24 5.42
CA TYR A 80 -0.74 10.01 5.71
C TYR A 80 0.20 11.15 5.28
N SER A 81 -0.31 12.28 4.76
CA SER A 81 0.52 13.46 4.46
C SER A 81 1.13 14.11 5.69
N HIS A 82 0.46 14.01 6.84
CA HIS A 82 0.89 14.61 8.10
C HIS A 82 1.11 13.50 9.13
N ILE A 83 2.30 12.88 9.08
CA ILE A 83 2.66 11.83 10.02
C ILE A 83 3.08 12.46 11.35
N PRO A 84 2.46 12.08 12.48
CA PRO A 84 2.87 12.55 13.79
C PRO A 84 4.36 12.23 14.08
N HIS A 85 5.09 13.20 14.64
CA HIS A 85 6.54 13.07 14.91
C HIS A 85 6.91 11.87 15.80
N ILE A 86 5.98 11.39 16.62
CA ILE A 86 6.18 10.20 17.46
C ILE A 86 6.55 8.96 16.64
N TYR A 87 6.00 8.80 15.44
CA TYR A 87 6.37 7.70 14.54
C TYR A 87 7.80 7.86 14.01
N GLY A 88 8.27 9.10 13.81
CA GLY A 88 9.65 9.43 13.46
C GLY A 88 10.64 9.04 14.56
N ILE A 89 10.31 9.42 15.79
CA ILE A 89 11.11 9.06 16.96
C ILE A 89 11.15 7.53 17.13
N ALA A 90 9.99 6.86 17.04
CA ALA A 90 9.91 5.40 17.14
C ALA A 90 10.75 4.70 16.06
N PHE A 91 10.74 5.21 14.82
CA PHE A 91 11.55 4.68 13.73
C PHE A 91 13.06 4.83 14.00
N VAL A 92 13.52 6.04 14.39
CA VAL A 92 14.95 6.32 14.65
C VAL A 92 15.50 5.53 15.84
N LEU A 93 14.66 5.27 16.84
CA LEU A 93 15.02 4.52 18.05
C LEU A 93 14.94 3.00 17.87
N ASP A 94 14.36 2.50 16.78
CA ASP A 94 14.26 1.08 16.54
C ASP A 94 15.56 0.53 15.95
N PRO A 95 16.28 -0.33 16.69
CA PRO A 95 17.56 -0.86 16.24
C PRO A 95 17.44 -1.69 14.96
N ARG A 96 16.26 -2.28 14.67
CA ARG A 96 16.02 -3.05 13.44
C ARG A 96 16.27 -2.23 12.16
N PHE A 97 16.15 -0.91 12.24
CA PHE A 97 16.39 0.00 11.10
C PHE A 97 17.78 0.64 11.09
N ARG A 98 18.56 0.50 12.16
CA ARG A 98 19.93 1.01 12.25
C ARG A 98 20.98 0.01 11.74
N PHE A 99 20.66 -1.29 11.70
CA PHE A 99 21.63 -2.37 11.41
C PHE A 99 21.45 -3.01 10.03
N GLY A 100 21.30 -2.21 8.98
CA GLY A 100 21.57 -2.64 7.60
C GLY A 100 23.07 -2.59 7.23
N SER A 101 24.00 -2.76 8.17
CA SER A 101 25.44 -2.60 7.91
C SER A 101 26.36 -3.49 8.75
N LEU A 102 25.87 -4.61 9.31
CA LEU A 102 26.73 -5.60 9.98
C LEU A 102 26.34 -7.07 9.67
N GLU A 103 25.74 -7.34 8.50
CA GLU A 103 25.87 -8.62 7.77
C GLU A 103 25.85 -8.35 6.27
#